data_AF-A0A930E2Z0-F1
#
_entry.id   AF-A0A930E2Z0-F1
#
_cell.length_a   1.000
_cell.length_b   1.000
_cell.length_c   1.000
_cell.angle_alpha   90.00
_cell.angle_beta   90.00
_cell.angle_gamma   90.00
#
_symmetry.space_group_name_H-M   'P 1'
#
loop_
_entity.id
_entity.type
_entity.pdbx_description
1 polymer ?
#
loop_
_entity_poly.entity_id
_entity_poly.type
_entity_poly.pdbx_seq_one_letter_code
_entity_poly.pdbx_strand_id
1 'polypeptide(L)'
;MRTKKLLGLNEKELYKEYSNNCRCNYPGCECKAINSHTYPQSYLRKFASSNFLYATDIESIVSTMFFKSYNVDFVNKVSVKRAGAKPLFCSKHDSDIFRVIESDEEVDLDNYLLLFLYRVFIYDYVLEKAVKVPSVQTQILKDKDYAKKLSEQDEDSYLFISNEIKKILDKDYSFRSYELLKVKLDRVITQRLENRINSLREEFVLKYFKINKKLDFAASGTMHFKASQVNTINNNPIPSIYALVPDKKNDCAYFTILFTLEEKENMDVLISRLEKEYEEYITGINDVFIKDMEFVLLDASQNVLINEILYEKLKEDHKLENLKKVYHLLNYARNKLIIDSDRIKLRDEAYELLKGIEIV
;
A
#
# COMPACT_ATOMS: atom_id res chain seq x y z
N MET A 1 14.96 22.83 15.74
CA MET A 1 13.95 21.82 16.18
C MET A 1 12.51 22.37 16.12
N ARG A 2 12.25 23.60 16.56
CA ARG A 2 10.92 24.25 16.52
C ARG A 2 10.32 24.40 15.11
N THR A 3 11.06 24.95 14.15
CA THR A 3 10.58 25.15 12.76
C THR A 3 10.11 23.85 12.12
N LYS A 4 10.92 22.79 12.18
CA LYS A 4 10.59 21.46 11.62
C LYS A 4 9.27 20.91 12.16
N LYS A 5 8.98 21.15 13.45
CA LYS A 5 7.70 20.76 14.05
C LYS A 5 6.51 21.55 13.50
N LEU A 6 6.70 22.85 13.24
CA LEU A 6 5.66 23.68 12.63
C LEU A 6 5.42 23.29 11.17
N LEU A 7 6.47 22.97 10.41
CA LEU A 7 6.35 22.45 9.04
C LEU A 7 5.66 21.08 9.01
N GLY A 8 5.97 20.18 9.94
CA GLY A 8 5.26 18.89 10.07
C GLY A 8 3.77 19.04 10.39
N LEU A 9 3.38 20.08 11.15
CA LEU A 9 1.96 20.42 11.34
C LEU A 9 1.32 20.92 10.04
N ASN A 10 2.04 21.70 9.24
CA ASN A 10 1.56 22.17 7.95
C ASN A 10 1.21 21.01 7.00
N GLU A 11 2.13 20.06 6.86
CA GLU A 11 1.91 18.86 6.03
C GLU A 11 0.72 18.03 6.48
N LYS A 12 0.59 17.87 7.80
CA LYS A 12 -0.53 17.16 8.40
C LYS A 12 -1.86 17.82 8.04
N GLU A 13 -1.94 19.14 8.12
CA GLU A 13 -3.17 19.87 7.77
C GLU A 13 -3.45 19.87 6.26
N LEU A 14 -2.43 20.01 5.41
CA LEU A 14 -2.59 19.87 3.95
C LEU A 14 -3.14 18.48 3.57
N TYR A 15 -2.58 17.42 4.16
CA TYR A 15 -3.05 16.06 3.93
C TYR A 15 -4.50 15.86 4.37
N LYS A 16 -4.90 16.45 5.50
CA LYS A 16 -6.29 16.42 5.96
C LYS A 16 -7.23 17.20 5.04
N GLU A 17 -6.84 18.40 4.61
CA GLU A 17 -7.63 19.21 3.67
C GLU A 17 -7.84 18.47 2.35
N TYR A 18 -6.80 17.83 1.82
CA TYR A 18 -6.92 16.96 0.66
C TYR A 18 -7.90 15.81 0.91
N SER A 19 -7.72 15.08 2.02
CA SER A 19 -8.56 13.93 2.38
C SER A 19 -10.03 14.32 2.54
N ASN A 20 -10.30 15.45 3.18
CA ASN A 20 -11.65 15.95 3.43
C ASN A 20 -12.41 16.38 2.16
N ASN A 21 -11.67 16.71 1.09
CA ASN A 21 -12.20 17.18 -0.19
C ASN A 21 -12.13 16.11 -1.29
N CYS A 22 -11.70 14.89 -0.96
CA CYS A 22 -11.59 13.82 -1.93
C CYS A 22 -12.97 13.44 -2.50
N ARG A 23 -13.04 13.36 -3.84
CA ARG A 23 -14.21 12.87 -4.57
C ARG A 23 -14.14 11.35 -4.69
N CYS A 24 -15.29 10.73 -4.91
CA CYS A 24 -15.37 9.30 -5.19
C CYS A 24 -14.47 8.93 -6.38
N ASN A 25 -13.67 7.90 -6.22
CA ASN A 25 -12.75 7.44 -7.26
C ASN A 25 -13.40 6.48 -8.27
N TYR A 26 -14.70 6.22 -8.17
CA TYR A 26 -15.44 5.48 -9.19
C TYR A 26 -15.59 6.33 -10.47
N PRO A 27 -15.42 5.77 -11.68
CA PRO A 27 -15.49 6.52 -12.94
C PRO A 27 -16.74 7.38 -13.07
N GLY A 28 -16.54 8.67 -13.39
CA GLY A 28 -17.64 9.62 -13.62
C GLY A 28 -18.42 10.05 -12.37
N CYS A 29 -18.01 9.64 -11.16
CA CYS A 29 -18.70 10.03 -9.94
C CYS A 29 -18.15 11.35 -9.38
N GLU A 30 -19.04 12.31 -9.08
CA GLU A 30 -18.67 13.59 -8.47
C GLU A 30 -19.01 13.70 -6.98
N CYS A 31 -19.66 12.66 -6.42
CA CYS A 31 -20.03 12.64 -5.01
C CYS A 31 -18.80 12.66 -4.10
N LYS A 32 -18.95 13.25 -2.92
CA LYS A 32 -17.93 13.22 -1.87
C LYS A 32 -17.62 11.77 -1.46
N ALA A 33 -16.33 11.45 -1.32
CA ALA A 33 -15.91 10.15 -0.82
C ALA A 33 -16.12 10.06 0.70
N ILE A 34 -16.40 8.84 1.17
CA ILE A 34 -16.45 8.45 2.57
C ILE A 34 -15.21 7.62 2.90
N ASN A 35 -14.94 7.47 4.21
CA ASN A 35 -13.88 6.59 4.67
C ASN A 35 -14.24 5.11 4.44
N SER A 36 -13.80 4.57 3.32
CA SER A 36 -13.90 3.15 2.97
C SER A 36 -12.72 2.39 3.56
N HIS A 37 -12.97 1.23 4.17
CA HIS A 37 -11.93 0.33 4.66
C HIS A 37 -11.39 -0.57 3.55
N THR A 38 -10.08 -0.63 3.37
CA THR A 38 -9.46 -1.57 2.41
C THR A 38 -9.81 -3.02 2.74
N TYR A 39 -9.72 -3.39 4.02
CA TYR A 39 -10.15 -4.69 4.52
C TYR A 39 -11.57 -4.60 5.09
N PRO A 40 -12.48 -5.55 4.78
CA PRO A 40 -13.85 -5.54 5.29
C PRO A 40 -13.91 -5.37 6.80
N GLN A 41 -14.84 -4.55 7.29
CA GLN A 41 -14.92 -4.27 8.72
C GLN A 41 -15.28 -5.53 9.53
N SER A 42 -16.07 -6.43 8.94
CA SER A 42 -16.39 -7.75 9.48
C SER A 42 -15.12 -8.60 9.70
N TYR A 43 -14.19 -8.59 8.73
CA TYR A 43 -12.88 -9.21 8.85
C TYR A 43 -12.04 -8.54 9.95
N LEU A 44 -11.93 -7.21 9.94
CA LEU A 44 -11.08 -6.50 10.91
C LEU A 44 -11.48 -6.76 12.37
N ARG A 45 -12.78 -6.96 12.64
CA ARG A 45 -13.29 -7.34 13.97
C ARG A 45 -12.89 -8.76 14.41
N LYS A 46 -12.69 -9.68 13.46
CA LYS A 46 -12.20 -11.06 13.72
C LYS A 46 -10.67 -11.13 13.77
N PHE A 47 -10.01 -10.26 13.01
CA PHE A 47 -8.56 -10.11 12.95
C PHE A 47 -8.01 -9.48 14.22
N ALA A 48 -8.68 -8.43 14.72
CA ALA A 48 -8.34 -7.81 15.98
C ALA A 48 -8.86 -8.65 17.16
N SER A 49 -7.99 -8.91 18.13
CA SER A 49 -8.38 -9.55 19.40
C SER A 49 -9.18 -8.63 20.31
N SER A 50 -9.19 -7.33 20.03
CA SER A 50 -10.00 -6.31 20.69
C SER A 50 -10.60 -5.31 19.67
N ASN A 51 -11.02 -4.13 20.12
CA ASN A 51 -11.43 -3.03 19.23
C ASN A 51 -10.23 -2.30 18.58
N PHE A 52 -9.00 -2.75 18.80
CA PHE A 52 -7.78 -2.12 18.34
C PHE A 52 -6.86 -3.11 17.61
N LEU A 53 -6.02 -2.57 16.74
CA LEU A 53 -4.92 -3.27 16.06
C LEU A 53 -3.80 -2.25 15.77
N TYR A 54 -2.67 -2.68 15.23
CA TYR A 54 -1.60 -1.80 14.78
C TYR A 54 -1.64 -1.65 13.27
N ALA A 55 -1.73 -0.42 12.76
CA ALA A 55 -1.81 -0.17 11.31
C ALA A 55 -0.86 0.92 10.86
N THR A 56 -0.50 0.90 9.58
CA THR A 56 0.28 1.98 8.98
C THR A 56 -0.41 3.33 9.15
N ASP A 57 0.34 4.30 9.66
CA ASP A 57 -0.14 5.65 9.92
C ASP A 57 0.55 6.65 9.00
N ILE A 58 -0.03 6.80 7.82
CA ILE A 58 0.48 7.72 6.78
C ILE A 58 0.47 9.17 7.28
N GLU A 59 -0.52 9.58 8.08
CA GLU A 59 -0.59 10.93 8.63
C GLU A 59 0.60 11.18 9.57
N SER A 60 0.96 10.19 10.41
CA SER A 60 2.17 10.24 11.23
C SER A 60 3.45 10.29 10.38
N ILE A 61 3.58 9.44 9.37
CA ILE A 61 4.75 9.41 8.47
C ILE A 61 4.95 10.76 7.78
N VAL A 62 3.90 11.32 7.18
CA VAL A 62 3.95 12.63 6.51
C VAL A 62 4.27 13.75 7.50
N SER A 63 3.64 13.76 8.67
CA SER A 63 3.91 14.79 9.68
C SER A 63 5.33 14.74 10.25
N THR A 64 6.00 13.59 10.16
CA THR A 64 7.34 13.36 10.70
C THR A 64 8.46 13.51 9.67
N MET A 65 8.14 13.76 8.39
CA MET A 65 9.14 13.76 7.31
C MET A 65 10.27 14.80 7.48
N PHE A 66 10.02 15.90 8.20
CA PHE A 66 11.03 16.92 8.47
C PHE A 66 11.89 16.63 9.72
N PHE A 67 11.57 15.57 10.47
CA PHE A 67 12.29 15.16 11.67
C PHE A 67 13.36 14.13 11.35
N LYS A 68 14.55 14.29 11.97
CA LYS A 68 15.68 13.34 11.90
C LYS A 68 15.49 12.17 12.89
N SER A 69 14.27 11.69 13.14
CA SER A 69 14.07 10.59 14.09
C SER A 69 13.97 9.27 13.35
N TYR A 70 14.98 8.42 13.52
CA TYR A 70 14.97 7.00 13.13
C TYR A 70 13.92 6.16 13.89
N ASN A 71 13.14 6.77 14.80
CA ASN A 71 12.18 6.12 15.70
C ASN A 71 10.72 6.39 15.30
N VAL A 72 10.42 6.65 14.03
CA VAL A 72 9.02 6.71 13.58
C VAL A 72 8.54 5.27 13.42
N ASP A 73 7.62 4.87 14.29
CA ASP A 73 6.93 3.60 14.15
C ASP A 73 6.11 3.62 12.85
N PHE A 74 6.32 2.61 12.01
CA PHE A 74 5.59 2.51 10.76
C PHE A 74 4.15 2.01 10.95
N VAL A 75 3.83 1.48 12.13
CA VAL A 75 2.48 1.12 12.56
C VAL A 75 2.16 1.75 13.91
N ASN A 76 0.92 2.20 14.09
CA ASN A 76 0.42 2.76 15.35
C ASN A 76 -0.84 2.03 15.80
N LYS A 77 -1.10 2.03 17.11
CA LYS A 77 -2.35 1.48 17.65
C LYS A 77 -3.54 2.31 17.15
N VAL A 78 -4.44 1.67 16.42
CA VAL A 78 -5.63 2.27 15.82
C VAL A 78 -6.87 1.45 16.15
N SER A 79 -8.01 2.11 16.23
CA SER A 79 -9.29 1.42 16.34
C SER A 79 -9.62 0.69 15.04
N VAL A 80 -10.25 -0.49 15.11
CA VAL A 80 -10.77 -1.22 13.95
C VAL A 80 -11.64 -0.34 13.03
N LYS A 81 -12.38 0.62 13.60
CA LYS A 81 -13.18 1.60 12.84
C LYS A 81 -12.37 2.54 11.92
N ARG A 82 -11.05 2.66 12.11
CA ARG A 82 -10.17 3.57 11.37
C ARG A 82 -9.02 2.88 10.63
N ALA A 83 -8.71 1.64 10.98
CA ALA A 83 -7.64 0.86 10.36
C ALA A 83 -7.88 0.70 8.84
N GLY A 84 -6.88 1.06 8.03
CA GLY A 84 -6.96 0.96 6.57
C GLY A 84 -8.10 1.77 5.93
N ALA A 85 -8.67 2.76 6.64
CA ALA A 85 -9.78 3.56 6.15
C ALA A 85 -9.29 4.87 5.53
N LYS A 86 -9.77 5.19 4.31
CA LYS A 86 -9.43 6.41 3.56
C LYS A 86 -10.62 6.87 2.72
N PRO A 87 -10.66 8.14 2.28
CA PRO A 87 -11.77 8.68 1.49
C PRO A 87 -11.72 8.15 0.04
N LEU A 88 -12.18 6.91 -0.18
CA LEU A 88 -12.01 6.21 -1.47
C LEU A 88 -13.24 6.35 -2.39
N PHE A 89 -14.42 6.00 -1.89
CA PHE A 89 -15.67 5.93 -2.66
C PHE A 89 -16.79 6.67 -1.94
N CYS A 90 -17.84 7.10 -2.65
CA CYS A 90 -19.04 7.59 -1.99
C CYS A 90 -19.84 6.43 -1.39
N SER A 91 -20.75 6.70 -0.44
CA SER A 91 -21.53 5.66 0.25
C SER A 91 -22.23 4.69 -0.70
N LYS A 92 -22.76 5.19 -1.83
CA LYS A 92 -23.42 4.36 -2.84
C LYS A 92 -22.45 3.37 -3.48
N HIS A 93 -21.37 3.86 -4.08
CA HIS A 93 -20.41 3.00 -4.77
C HIS A 93 -19.66 2.07 -3.82
N ASP A 94 -19.38 2.51 -2.60
CA ASP A 94 -18.76 1.66 -1.59
C ASP A 94 -19.67 0.46 -1.24
N SER A 95 -20.98 0.72 -1.07
CA SER A 95 -21.96 -0.32 -0.75
C SER A 95 -22.29 -1.20 -1.94
N ASP A 96 -22.52 -0.63 -3.13
CA ASP A 96 -23.02 -1.35 -4.29
C ASP A 96 -21.94 -2.23 -4.95
N ILE A 97 -20.72 -1.71 -5.10
CA ILE A 97 -19.65 -2.39 -5.85
C ILE A 97 -19.01 -3.48 -5.00
N PHE A 98 -18.81 -3.19 -3.71
CA PHE A 98 -18.06 -4.04 -2.80
C PHE A 98 -18.97 -4.86 -1.86
N ARG A 99 -20.29 -4.86 -2.10
CA ARG A 99 -21.25 -5.66 -1.34
C ARG A 99 -20.81 -7.11 -1.18
N VAL A 100 -20.32 -7.70 -2.27
CA VAL A 100 -19.90 -9.11 -2.33
C VAL A 100 -18.61 -9.40 -1.56
N ILE A 101 -17.78 -8.39 -1.25
CA ILE A 101 -16.59 -8.57 -0.40
C ILE A 101 -16.86 -8.21 1.07
N GLU A 102 -17.95 -7.48 1.36
CA GLU A 102 -18.35 -7.08 2.72
C GLU A 102 -19.39 -8.02 3.36
N SER A 103 -20.04 -8.87 2.56
CA SER A 103 -21.14 -9.74 2.99
C SER A 103 -20.91 -11.20 2.62
N ASP A 104 -21.81 -12.07 3.09
CA ASP A 104 -21.83 -13.50 2.80
C ASP A 104 -22.42 -13.83 1.41
N GLU A 105 -22.73 -12.84 0.57
CA GLU A 105 -23.22 -13.04 -0.81
C GLU A 105 -22.24 -13.88 -1.64
N GLU A 106 -22.72 -14.90 -2.34
CA GLU A 106 -21.85 -15.76 -3.15
C GLU A 106 -21.28 -15.00 -4.37
N VAL A 107 -19.99 -15.20 -4.60
CA VAL A 107 -19.26 -14.66 -5.76
C VAL A 107 -18.09 -15.61 -6.05
N ASP A 108 -17.72 -15.76 -7.32
CA ASP A 108 -16.53 -16.54 -7.66
C ASP A 108 -15.25 -15.88 -7.12
N LEU A 109 -14.22 -16.71 -6.91
CA LEU A 109 -12.97 -16.28 -6.30
C LEU A 109 -12.28 -15.19 -7.12
N ASP A 110 -12.27 -15.28 -8.45
CA ASP A 110 -11.61 -14.29 -9.31
C ASP A 110 -12.26 -12.91 -9.13
N ASN A 111 -13.61 -12.83 -9.12
CA ASN A 111 -14.33 -11.58 -8.88
C ASN A 111 -14.14 -11.05 -7.45
N TYR A 112 -14.11 -11.94 -6.45
CA TYR A 112 -13.81 -11.57 -5.06
C TYR A 112 -12.44 -10.91 -4.94
N LEU A 113 -11.40 -11.56 -5.47
CA LEU A 113 -10.03 -11.08 -5.46
C LEU A 113 -9.88 -9.77 -6.25
N LEU A 114 -10.46 -9.69 -7.45
CA LEU A 114 -10.44 -8.49 -8.28
C LEU A 114 -11.02 -7.27 -7.55
N LEU A 115 -12.19 -7.41 -6.92
CA LEU A 115 -12.84 -6.31 -6.21
C LEU A 115 -12.03 -5.87 -5.00
N PHE A 116 -11.46 -6.83 -4.26
CA PHE A 116 -10.57 -6.52 -3.15
C PHE A 116 -9.34 -5.74 -3.62
N LEU A 117 -8.67 -6.22 -4.68
CA LEU A 117 -7.50 -5.56 -5.25
C LEU A 117 -7.81 -4.18 -5.83
N TYR A 118 -8.99 -3.98 -6.43
CA TYR A 118 -9.41 -2.66 -6.89
C TYR A 118 -9.51 -1.68 -5.71
N ARG A 119 -10.08 -2.12 -4.58
CA ARG A 119 -10.15 -1.28 -3.38
C ARG A 119 -8.76 -0.97 -2.80
N VAL A 120 -7.88 -1.98 -2.73
CA VAL A 120 -6.46 -1.81 -2.35
C VAL A 120 -5.76 -0.79 -3.25
N PHE A 121 -5.91 -0.93 -4.57
CA PHE A 121 -5.29 -0.02 -5.51
C PHE A 121 -5.81 1.41 -5.36
N ILE A 122 -7.12 1.60 -5.19
CA ILE A 122 -7.67 2.94 -4.99
C ILE A 122 -7.20 3.56 -3.67
N TYR A 123 -6.96 2.76 -2.63
CA TYR A 123 -6.30 3.22 -1.41
C TYR A 123 -4.92 3.82 -1.71
N ASP A 124 -4.04 3.08 -2.37
CA ASP A 124 -2.70 3.57 -2.73
C ASP A 124 -2.75 4.73 -3.72
N TYR A 125 -3.63 4.67 -4.72
CA TYR A 125 -3.84 5.74 -5.69
C TYR A 125 -4.16 7.07 -5.00
N VAL A 126 -5.03 7.06 -3.98
CA VAL A 126 -5.38 8.26 -3.22
C VAL A 126 -4.19 8.79 -2.42
N LEU A 127 -3.38 7.91 -1.81
CA LEU A 127 -2.18 8.30 -1.07
C LEU A 127 -1.11 8.90 -1.98
N GLU A 128 -0.82 8.21 -3.09
CA GLU A 128 0.13 8.64 -4.10
C GLU A 128 -0.30 9.98 -4.71
N LYS A 129 -1.60 10.16 -4.96
CA LYS A 129 -2.17 11.41 -5.45
C LYS A 129 -2.01 12.56 -4.45
N ALA A 130 -2.22 12.29 -3.16
CA ALA A 130 -2.09 13.29 -2.09
C ALA A 130 -0.66 13.83 -1.98
N VAL A 131 0.34 12.97 -2.22
CA VAL A 131 1.75 13.29 -2.03
C VAL A 131 2.41 13.79 -3.31
N LYS A 132 2.03 13.27 -4.48
CA LYS A 132 2.77 13.48 -5.73
C LYS A 132 2.10 14.41 -6.75
N VAL A 133 0.80 14.72 -6.62
CA VAL A 133 0.14 15.55 -7.64
C VAL A 133 0.44 17.05 -7.45
N PRO A 134 1.00 17.74 -8.47
CA PRO A 134 1.34 19.16 -8.48
C PRO A 134 0.29 20.16 -7.96
N SER A 135 -0.99 19.85 -8.12
CA SER A 135 -2.11 20.73 -7.78
C SER A 135 -2.57 20.60 -6.32
N VAL A 136 -2.08 19.59 -5.59
CA VAL A 136 -2.20 19.51 -4.13
C VAL A 136 -1.06 20.38 -3.59
N GLN A 137 -1.31 21.69 -3.58
CA GLN A 137 -0.30 22.74 -3.47
C GLN A 137 0.62 22.56 -2.26
N THR A 138 1.92 22.45 -2.52
CA THR A 138 2.95 22.80 -1.54
C THR A 138 2.75 24.28 -1.16
N GLN A 139 2.17 24.52 0.01
CA GLN A 139 1.91 25.87 0.50
C GLN A 139 1.96 25.90 2.02
N ILE A 140 2.25 27.08 2.58
CA ILE A 140 2.02 27.33 4.00
C ILE A 140 0.57 27.79 4.19
N LEU A 141 -0.20 27.11 5.04
CA LEU A 141 -1.56 27.52 5.39
C LEU A 141 -1.51 28.75 6.33
N LYS A 142 -1.42 29.96 5.72
CA LYS A 142 -1.17 31.23 6.44
C LYS A 142 -2.26 31.60 7.45
N ASP A 143 -3.45 31.03 7.32
CA ASP A 143 -4.57 31.20 8.26
C ASP A 143 -4.33 30.49 9.62
N LYS A 144 -3.42 29.52 9.69
CA LYS A 144 -3.19 28.73 10.92
C LYS A 144 -2.24 29.41 11.90
N ASP A 145 -2.45 29.18 13.20
CA ASP A 145 -1.63 29.79 14.25
C ASP A 145 -0.16 29.33 14.28
N TYR A 146 0.14 28.14 13.77
CA TYR A 146 1.53 27.69 13.64
C TYR A 146 2.26 28.46 12.52
N ALA A 147 1.56 28.87 11.46
CA ALA A 147 2.15 29.54 10.31
C ALA A 147 2.62 30.95 10.66
N LYS A 148 1.90 31.64 11.55
CA LYS A 148 2.32 32.94 12.13
C LYS A 148 3.67 32.91 12.86
N LYS A 149 4.18 31.72 13.18
CA LYS A 149 5.47 31.49 13.87
C LYS A 149 6.58 31.08 12.91
N LEU A 150 6.30 30.97 11.62
CA LEU A 150 7.29 30.73 10.56
C LEU A 150 7.76 32.08 10.02
N SER A 151 9.05 32.20 9.77
CA SER A 151 9.62 33.35 9.05
C SER A 151 9.46 33.18 7.53
N GLU A 152 9.61 34.27 6.78
CA GLU A 152 9.67 34.22 5.30
C GLU A 152 10.77 33.27 4.82
N GLN A 153 11.93 33.26 5.49
CA GLN A 153 13.03 32.35 5.18
C GLN A 153 12.64 30.88 5.38
N ASP A 154 11.81 30.57 6.39
CA ASP A 154 11.33 29.21 6.62
C ASP A 154 10.35 28.78 5.50
N GLU A 155 9.48 29.70 5.07
CA GLU A 155 8.54 29.49 3.95
C GLU A 155 9.30 29.25 2.64
N ASP A 156 10.26 30.11 2.30
CA ASP A 156 11.08 29.98 1.10
C ASP A 156 11.86 28.65 1.07
N SER A 157 12.46 28.29 2.21
CA SER A 157 13.21 27.03 2.35
C SER A 157 12.30 25.82 2.16
N TYR A 158 11.09 25.87 2.73
CA TYR A 158 10.10 24.81 2.59
C TYR A 158 9.64 24.65 1.14
N LEU A 159 9.27 25.76 0.47
CA LEU A 159 8.83 25.75 -0.92
C LEU A 159 9.94 25.27 -1.86
N PHE A 160 11.19 25.69 -1.62
CA PHE A 160 12.35 25.24 -2.39
C PHE A 160 12.56 23.72 -2.25
N ILE A 161 12.66 23.21 -1.02
CA ILE A 161 12.89 21.78 -0.76
C ILE A 161 11.78 20.92 -1.38
N SER A 162 10.52 21.30 -1.17
CA SER A 162 9.38 20.56 -1.70
C SER A 162 9.35 20.57 -3.24
N ASN A 163 9.73 21.68 -3.88
CA ASN A 163 9.87 21.74 -5.34
C ASN A 163 11.00 20.85 -5.86
N GLU A 164 12.14 20.78 -5.16
CA GLU A 164 13.24 19.88 -5.54
C GLU A 164 12.87 18.41 -5.35
N ILE A 165 12.25 18.05 -4.21
CA ILE A 165 11.71 16.71 -3.96
C ILE A 165 10.74 16.31 -5.08
N LYS A 166 9.85 17.21 -5.48
CA LYS A 166 8.91 16.96 -6.57
C LYS A 166 9.61 16.70 -7.90
N LYS A 167 10.58 17.54 -8.29
CA LYS A 167 11.35 17.34 -9.52
C LYS A 167 12.09 15.99 -9.54
N ILE A 168 12.58 15.58 -8.38
CA ILE A 168 13.23 14.27 -8.19
C ILE A 168 12.18 13.15 -8.37
N LEU A 169 11.07 13.21 -7.65
CA LEU A 169 10.02 12.19 -7.69
C LEU A 169 9.43 12.05 -9.10
N ASP A 170 9.19 13.16 -9.81
CA ASP A 170 8.65 13.15 -11.18
C ASP A 170 9.61 12.51 -12.19
N LYS A 171 10.93 12.60 -11.99
CA LYS A 171 11.93 11.93 -12.84
C LYS A 171 12.03 10.43 -12.56
N ASP A 172 11.90 10.05 -11.30
CA ASP A 172 12.11 8.67 -10.86
C ASP A 172 10.85 7.80 -11.00
N TYR A 173 9.68 8.39 -10.75
CA TYR A 173 8.41 7.69 -10.75
C TYR A 173 7.24 8.65 -10.99
N SER A 174 6.73 8.67 -12.22
CA SER A 174 5.58 9.51 -12.58
C SER A 174 4.28 8.94 -12.04
N PHE A 175 3.49 9.75 -11.32
CA PHE A 175 2.11 9.42 -10.92
C PHE A 175 1.23 8.99 -12.13
N ARG A 176 1.64 9.37 -13.34
CA ARG A 176 1.02 8.92 -14.60
C ARG A 176 0.90 7.40 -14.70
N SER A 177 1.85 6.62 -14.16
CA SER A 177 1.75 5.16 -14.18
C SER A 177 0.56 4.64 -13.37
N TYR A 178 0.28 5.27 -12.22
CA TYR A 178 -0.92 5.01 -11.42
C TYR A 178 -2.19 5.44 -12.16
N GLU A 179 -2.17 6.56 -12.89
CA GLU A 179 -3.31 6.97 -13.72
C GLU A 179 -3.60 5.97 -14.84
N LEU A 180 -2.56 5.45 -15.50
CA LEU A 180 -2.70 4.42 -16.52
C LEU A 180 -3.30 3.13 -15.93
N LEU A 181 -2.78 2.66 -14.80
CA LEU A 181 -3.34 1.49 -14.11
C LEU A 181 -4.80 1.73 -13.71
N LYS A 182 -5.13 2.91 -13.18
CA LYS A 182 -6.50 3.27 -12.81
C LYS A 182 -7.45 3.20 -13.99
N VAL A 183 -7.08 3.78 -15.13
CA VAL A 183 -7.92 3.76 -16.34
C VAL A 183 -8.21 2.33 -16.79
N LYS A 184 -7.20 1.45 -16.77
CA LYS A 184 -7.37 0.03 -17.13
C LYS A 184 -8.30 -0.70 -16.15
N LEU A 185 -8.09 -0.54 -14.84
CA LEU A 185 -8.96 -1.15 -13.82
C LEU A 185 -10.39 -0.62 -13.88
N ASP A 186 -10.57 0.68 -14.08
CA ASP A 186 -11.87 1.33 -14.20
C ASP A 186 -12.67 0.74 -15.38
N ARG A 187 -12.03 0.43 -16.52
CA ARG A 187 -12.68 -0.25 -17.65
C ARG A 187 -13.19 -1.63 -17.29
N VAL A 188 -12.43 -2.38 -16.50
CA VAL A 188 -12.82 -3.72 -16.02
C VAL A 188 -13.97 -3.61 -15.02
N ILE A 189 -13.86 -2.73 -14.00
CA ILE A 189 -14.81 -2.65 -12.88
C ILE A 189 -16.18 -2.08 -13.32
N THR A 190 -16.19 -1.23 -14.35
CA THR A 190 -17.43 -0.70 -14.94
C THR A 190 -18.20 -1.73 -15.77
N GLN A 191 -17.59 -2.86 -16.12
CA GLN A 191 -18.34 -3.98 -16.71
C GLN A 191 -19.33 -4.58 -15.70
N ARG A 192 -20.39 -5.19 -16.24
CA ARG A 192 -21.28 -6.07 -15.47
C ARG A 192 -20.46 -7.21 -14.86
N LEU A 193 -20.82 -7.66 -13.66
CA LEU A 193 -20.09 -8.68 -12.88
C LEU A 193 -19.75 -9.92 -13.72
N GLU A 194 -20.72 -10.42 -14.49
CA GLU A 194 -20.58 -11.57 -15.40
C GLU A 194 -19.53 -11.41 -16.51
N ASN A 195 -19.20 -10.17 -16.90
CA ASN A 195 -18.25 -9.85 -17.96
C ASN A 195 -16.89 -9.36 -17.42
N ARG A 196 -16.78 -9.08 -16.12
CA ARG A 196 -15.56 -8.51 -15.52
C ARG A 196 -14.36 -9.39 -15.73
N ILE A 197 -14.49 -10.71 -15.55
CA ILE A 197 -13.35 -11.63 -15.65
C ILE A 197 -12.84 -11.76 -17.08
N ASN A 198 -13.73 -11.69 -18.08
CA ASN A 198 -13.30 -11.68 -19.48
C ASN A 198 -12.53 -10.39 -19.80
N SER A 199 -13.08 -9.23 -19.41
CA SER A 199 -12.39 -7.95 -19.56
C SER A 199 -11.08 -7.87 -18.77
N LEU A 200 -11.02 -8.50 -17.59
CA LEU A 200 -9.80 -8.60 -16.79
C LEU A 200 -8.72 -9.35 -17.57
N ARG A 201 -9.04 -10.51 -18.16
CA ARG A 201 -8.08 -11.36 -18.89
C ARG A 201 -7.57 -10.70 -20.18
N GLU A 202 -8.28 -9.72 -20.72
CA GLU A 202 -7.85 -8.94 -21.89
C GLU A 202 -6.77 -7.90 -21.55
N GLU A 203 -6.68 -7.46 -20.30
CA GLU A 203 -5.76 -6.39 -19.89
C GLU A 203 -4.75 -6.81 -18.80
N PHE A 204 -5.05 -7.87 -18.05
CA PHE A 204 -4.32 -8.25 -16.84
C PHE A 204 -4.08 -9.76 -16.70
N VAL A 205 -3.10 -10.08 -15.86
CA VAL A 205 -2.87 -11.40 -15.31
C VAL A 205 -3.15 -11.34 -13.80
N LEU A 206 -4.10 -12.17 -13.35
CA LEU A 206 -4.38 -12.39 -11.93
C LEU A 206 -3.69 -13.70 -11.49
N LYS A 207 -2.83 -13.60 -10.48
CA LYS A 207 -2.17 -14.75 -9.83
C LYS A 207 -2.52 -14.75 -8.36
N TYR A 208 -2.78 -15.92 -7.79
CA TYR A 208 -3.02 -16.06 -6.36
C TYR A 208 -2.53 -17.40 -5.83
N PHE A 209 -2.08 -17.38 -4.58
CA PHE A 209 -1.56 -18.53 -3.85
C PHE A 209 -2.31 -18.67 -2.53
N LYS A 210 -2.90 -19.83 -2.28
CA LYS A 210 -3.67 -20.06 -1.06
C LYS A 210 -2.76 -20.39 0.12
N ILE A 211 -2.91 -19.65 1.22
CA ILE A 211 -2.20 -19.83 2.48
C ILE A 211 -3.19 -20.46 3.46
N ASN A 212 -2.94 -21.70 3.87
CA ASN A 212 -3.86 -22.46 4.73
C ASN A 212 -3.63 -22.14 6.22
N LYS A 213 -3.53 -20.84 6.55
CA LYS A 213 -3.37 -20.34 7.91
C LYS A 213 -4.25 -19.10 8.10
N LYS A 214 -4.77 -18.94 9.31
CA LYS A 214 -5.32 -17.65 9.76
C LYS A 214 -4.17 -16.66 9.86
N LEU A 215 -4.39 -15.43 9.38
CA LEU A 215 -3.37 -14.40 9.39
C LEU A 215 -3.47 -13.52 10.64
N ASP A 216 -2.34 -13.30 11.32
CA ASP A 216 -2.18 -12.27 12.37
C ASP A 216 -1.54 -10.98 11.81
N PHE A 217 -1.21 -11.01 10.52
CA PHE A 217 -0.63 -9.94 9.72
C PHE A 217 -1.38 -9.80 8.40
N ALA A 218 -1.68 -8.57 7.99
CA ALA A 218 -2.22 -8.31 6.68
C ALA A 218 -1.49 -7.12 6.05
N ALA A 219 -1.19 -7.23 4.76
CA ALA A 219 -0.46 -6.20 4.05
C ALA A 219 -0.97 -6.11 2.61
N SER A 220 -0.95 -4.89 2.09
CA SER A 220 -1.36 -4.60 0.73
C SER A 220 -0.64 -3.35 0.22
N GLY A 221 -0.31 -3.37 -1.07
CA GLY A 221 0.26 -2.22 -1.73
C GLY A 221 0.50 -2.40 -3.22
N THR A 222 1.02 -1.34 -3.83
CA THR A 222 1.20 -1.20 -5.26
C THR A 222 2.63 -0.76 -5.53
N MET A 223 3.38 -1.53 -6.33
CA MET A 223 4.73 -1.17 -6.73
C MET A 223 5.07 -1.64 -8.13
N HIS A 224 6.01 -0.96 -8.78
CA HIS A 224 6.61 -1.48 -10.01
C HIS A 224 7.71 -2.48 -9.67
N PHE A 225 7.59 -3.69 -10.21
CA PHE A 225 8.63 -4.71 -10.16
C PHE A 225 9.46 -4.65 -11.44
N LYS A 226 10.79 -4.59 -11.28
CA LYS A 226 11.73 -4.66 -12.40
C LYS A 226 12.68 -5.82 -12.18
N ALA A 227 12.60 -6.84 -13.04
CA ALA A 227 13.57 -7.91 -13.05
C ALA A 227 14.92 -7.41 -13.57
N SER A 228 16.01 -7.73 -12.88
CA SER A 228 17.37 -7.33 -13.28
C SER A 228 17.81 -7.94 -14.62
N GLN A 229 17.20 -9.06 -15.00
CA GLN A 229 17.52 -9.83 -16.21
C GLN A 229 16.75 -9.35 -17.46
N VAL A 230 15.76 -8.46 -17.28
CA VAL A 230 14.90 -7.98 -18.37
C VAL A 230 15.44 -6.63 -18.86
N ASN A 231 15.95 -6.63 -20.10
CA ASN A 231 16.56 -5.47 -20.74
C ASN A 231 15.56 -4.60 -21.53
N THR A 232 14.29 -5.01 -21.63
CA THR A 232 13.26 -4.23 -22.31
C THR A 232 13.03 -2.91 -21.57
N ILE A 233 13.28 -1.80 -22.28
CA ILE A 233 13.02 -0.47 -21.77
C ILE A 233 11.51 -0.21 -21.93
N ASN A 234 10.71 -0.56 -20.92
CA ASN A 234 9.38 0.01 -20.82
C ASN A 234 9.54 1.49 -20.39
N ASN A 235 9.33 2.40 -21.33
CA ASN A 235 9.40 3.84 -21.08
C ASN A 235 8.29 4.34 -20.13
N ASN A 236 7.24 3.55 -19.90
CA ASN A 236 6.14 3.86 -18.98
C ASN A 236 5.77 2.62 -18.14
N PRO A 237 6.60 2.24 -17.16
CA PRO A 237 6.33 1.08 -16.32
C PRO A 237 5.01 1.25 -15.55
N ILE A 238 4.16 0.22 -15.58
CA ILE A 238 2.88 0.20 -14.85
C ILE A 238 3.09 -0.63 -13.57
N PRO A 239 2.70 -0.15 -12.38
CA PRO A 239 2.88 -0.94 -11.18
C PRO A 239 1.95 -2.15 -11.11
N SER A 240 2.34 -3.13 -10.32
CA SER A 240 1.56 -4.31 -9.96
C SER A 240 0.96 -4.13 -8.56
N ILE A 241 -0.18 -4.77 -8.30
CA ILE A 241 -0.88 -4.74 -7.02
C ILE A 241 -0.62 -6.05 -6.29
N TYR A 242 -0.27 -5.97 -5.02
CA TYR A 242 0.03 -7.08 -4.14
C TYR A 242 -0.83 -6.99 -2.88
N ALA A 243 -1.49 -8.08 -2.50
CA ALA A 243 -2.28 -8.11 -1.27
C ALA A 243 -2.38 -9.50 -0.66
N LEU A 244 -2.43 -9.53 0.67
CA LEU A 244 -3.04 -10.66 1.40
C LEU A 244 -4.53 -10.42 1.48
N VAL A 245 -5.28 -11.23 0.75
CA VAL A 245 -6.75 -11.18 0.72
C VAL A 245 -7.29 -12.31 1.59
N PRO A 246 -7.93 -12.03 2.73
CA PRO A 246 -8.51 -13.08 3.56
C PRO A 246 -9.69 -13.73 2.83
N ASP A 247 -9.94 -15.00 3.09
CA ASP A 247 -11.21 -15.59 2.68
C ASP A 247 -12.37 -15.05 3.54
N LYS A 248 -13.61 -15.26 3.09
CA LYS A 248 -14.79 -14.74 3.78
C LYS A 248 -14.95 -15.31 5.20
N LYS A 249 -14.50 -16.55 5.41
CA LYS A 249 -14.59 -17.23 6.71
C LYS A 249 -13.52 -16.75 7.69
N ASN A 250 -12.42 -16.20 7.18
CA ASN A 250 -11.20 -15.86 7.90
C ASN A 250 -10.43 -17.10 8.42
N ASP A 251 -10.48 -18.18 7.65
CA ASP A 251 -9.79 -19.44 7.94
C ASP A 251 -8.51 -19.58 7.10
N CYS A 252 -8.47 -18.89 5.95
CA CYS A 252 -7.31 -18.87 5.06
C CYS A 252 -7.17 -17.51 4.39
N ALA A 253 -6.09 -17.35 3.63
CA ALA A 253 -5.87 -16.15 2.83
C ALA A 253 -5.27 -16.48 1.47
N TYR A 254 -5.33 -15.51 0.58
CA TYR A 254 -4.77 -15.57 -0.75
C TYR A 254 -3.72 -14.48 -0.89
N PHE A 255 -2.45 -14.87 -1.05
CA PHE A 255 -1.46 -13.93 -1.56
C PHE A 255 -1.75 -13.71 -3.04
N THR A 256 -2.21 -12.49 -3.37
CA THR A 256 -2.77 -12.16 -4.66
C THR A 256 -1.93 -11.09 -5.32
N ILE A 257 -1.62 -11.29 -6.60
CA ILE A 257 -0.84 -10.39 -7.44
C ILE A 257 -1.65 -10.10 -8.70
N LEU A 258 -1.85 -8.83 -9.02
CA LEU A 258 -2.47 -8.37 -10.26
C LEU A 258 -1.51 -7.44 -10.99
N PHE A 259 -1.21 -7.77 -12.24
CA PHE A 259 -0.33 -6.99 -13.09
C PHE A 259 -0.87 -6.95 -14.51
N THR A 260 -0.49 -5.92 -15.26
CA THR A 260 -0.98 -5.77 -16.63
C THR A 260 -0.23 -6.71 -17.59
N LEU A 261 -0.85 -7.05 -18.72
CA LEU A 261 -0.21 -7.88 -19.74
C LEU A 261 1.09 -7.24 -20.28
N GLU A 262 1.19 -5.92 -20.28
CA GLU A 262 2.42 -5.22 -20.69
C GLU A 262 3.61 -5.49 -19.75
N GLU A 263 3.36 -5.79 -18.47
CA GLU A 263 4.42 -6.08 -17.49
C GLU A 263 4.70 -7.58 -17.34
N LYS A 264 4.09 -8.44 -18.17
CA LYS A 264 4.19 -9.89 -18.04
C LYS A 264 5.64 -10.39 -18.07
N GLU A 265 6.46 -9.92 -19.01
CA GLU A 265 7.86 -10.35 -19.11
C GLU A 265 8.66 -10.03 -17.83
N ASN A 266 8.44 -8.85 -17.23
CA ASN A 266 9.05 -8.49 -15.95
C ASN A 266 8.54 -9.39 -14.82
N MET A 267 7.22 -9.59 -14.75
CA MET A 267 6.57 -10.30 -13.66
C MET A 267 6.80 -11.81 -13.72
N ASP A 268 6.98 -12.42 -14.89
CA ASP A 268 7.18 -13.86 -15.05
C ASP A 268 8.39 -14.37 -14.26
N VAL A 269 9.42 -13.54 -14.05
CA VAL A 269 10.58 -13.87 -13.20
C VAL A 269 10.17 -14.07 -11.73
N LEU A 270 9.35 -13.16 -11.19
CA LEU A 270 8.84 -13.25 -9.83
C LEU A 270 7.82 -14.39 -9.71
N ILE A 271 6.88 -14.48 -10.66
CA ILE A 271 5.80 -15.48 -10.62
C ILE A 271 6.36 -16.89 -10.71
N SER A 272 7.30 -17.17 -11.62
CA SER A 272 7.89 -18.50 -11.76
C SER A 272 8.64 -18.94 -10.49
N ARG A 273 9.30 -17.99 -9.82
CA ARG A 273 9.96 -18.26 -8.53
C ARG A 273 8.94 -18.61 -7.45
N LEU A 274 7.91 -17.79 -7.30
CA LEU A 274 6.86 -18.01 -6.30
C LEU A 274 6.09 -19.31 -6.55
N GLU A 275 5.81 -19.66 -7.81
CA GLU A 275 5.14 -20.93 -8.17
C GLU A 275 5.97 -22.14 -7.72
N LYS A 276 7.29 -22.12 -7.98
CA LYS A 276 8.19 -23.19 -7.53
C LYS A 276 8.22 -23.30 -5.99
N GLU A 277 8.39 -22.18 -5.29
CA GLU A 277 8.43 -22.16 -3.83
C GLU A 277 7.08 -22.57 -3.22
N TYR A 278 5.98 -22.24 -3.89
CA TYR A 278 4.64 -22.63 -3.46
C TYR A 278 4.41 -24.15 -3.53
N GLU A 279 4.95 -24.84 -4.54
CA GLU A 279 4.90 -26.31 -4.62
C GLU A 279 5.60 -26.96 -3.41
N GLU A 280 6.73 -26.41 -2.98
CA GLU A 280 7.47 -26.86 -1.79
C GLU A 280 6.68 -26.56 -0.50
N TYR A 281 6.00 -25.42 -0.43
CA TYR A 281 5.14 -25.05 0.70
C TYR A 281 3.93 -25.99 0.85
N ILE A 282 3.18 -26.25 -0.22
CA ILE A 282 1.97 -27.10 -0.14
C ILE A 282 2.30 -28.57 0.16
N THR A 283 3.53 -29.01 -0.15
CA THR A 283 4.04 -30.34 0.19
C THR A 283 4.69 -30.40 1.58
N GLY A 284 4.82 -29.26 2.27
CA GLY A 284 5.39 -29.16 3.62
C GLY A 284 6.91 -29.32 3.66
N ILE A 285 7.60 -29.10 2.54
CA ILE A 285 9.06 -29.24 2.44
C ILE A 285 9.76 -28.08 3.15
N ASN A 286 9.34 -26.83 2.90
CA ASN A 286 9.85 -25.65 3.56
C ASN A 286 8.84 -24.48 3.48
N ASP A 287 9.09 -23.43 4.28
CA ASP A 287 8.27 -22.21 4.33
C ASP A 287 8.94 -21.01 3.61
N VAL A 288 9.85 -21.25 2.65
CA VAL A 288 10.53 -20.16 1.91
C VAL A 288 9.52 -19.26 1.21
N PHE A 289 8.47 -19.86 0.62
CA PHE A 289 7.36 -19.14 0.00
C PHE A 289 6.74 -18.09 0.93
N ILE A 290 6.56 -18.39 2.22
CA ILE A 290 5.97 -17.46 3.18
C ILE A 290 6.89 -16.26 3.38
N LYS A 291 8.22 -16.47 3.47
CA LYS A 291 9.19 -15.37 3.63
C LYS A 291 9.28 -14.50 2.38
N ASP A 292 9.25 -15.12 1.20
CA ASP A 292 9.24 -14.40 -0.06
C ASP A 292 7.97 -13.56 -0.25
N MET A 293 6.82 -14.13 0.10
CA MET A 293 5.55 -13.42 0.16
C MET A 293 5.60 -12.23 1.14
N GLU A 294 6.03 -12.45 2.38
CA GLU A 294 6.17 -11.39 3.40
C GLU A 294 7.08 -10.27 2.88
N PHE A 295 8.20 -10.62 2.27
CA PHE A 295 9.15 -9.66 1.69
C PHE A 295 8.52 -8.82 0.57
N VAL A 296 7.86 -9.47 -0.40
CA VAL A 296 7.19 -8.78 -1.51
C VAL A 296 6.09 -7.85 -0.98
N LEU A 297 5.30 -8.31 -0.01
CA LEU A 297 4.26 -7.50 0.60
C LEU A 297 4.86 -6.30 1.34
N LEU A 298 5.88 -6.49 2.18
CA LEU A 298 6.53 -5.39 2.89
C LEU A 298 7.23 -4.41 1.92
N ASP A 299 7.76 -4.87 0.78
CA ASP A 299 8.35 -4.01 -0.27
C ASP A 299 7.29 -3.35 -1.18
N ALA A 300 6.05 -3.83 -1.22
CA ALA A 300 4.95 -3.12 -1.88
C ALA A 300 4.17 -2.19 -0.95
N SER A 301 4.06 -2.54 0.33
CA SER A 301 2.93 -2.09 1.15
C SER A 301 3.04 -0.65 1.62
N GLN A 302 1.91 0.05 1.53
CA GLN A 302 1.60 1.29 2.27
C GLN A 302 0.48 1.07 3.29
N ASN A 303 -0.12 -0.13 3.31
CA ASN A 303 -1.18 -0.52 4.23
C ASN A 303 -0.82 -1.85 4.88
N VAL A 304 -0.15 -1.77 6.03
CA VAL A 304 0.19 -2.91 6.89
C VAL A 304 -0.70 -2.90 8.12
N LEU A 305 -1.22 -4.05 8.50
CA LEU A 305 -2.01 -4.33 9.69
C LEU A 305 -1.37 -5.48 10.48
N ILE A 306 -1.18 -5.28 11.77
CA ILE A 306 -0.66 -6.28 12.72
C ILE A 306 -1.66 -6.36 13.86
N ASN A 307 -2.13 -7.57 14.19
CA ASN A 307 -3.02 -7.71 15.34
C ASN A 307 -2.25 -7.53 16.66
N GLU A 308 -2.98 -7.36 17.76
CA GLU A 308 -2.35 -7.10 19.07
C GLU A 308 -1.51 -8.28 19.58
N ILE A 309 -1.90 -9.52 19.27
CA ILE A 309 -1.19 -10.73 19.71
C ILE A 309 0.20 -10.77 19.07
N LEU A 310 0.27 -10.65 17.75
CA LEU A 310 1.53 -10.66 17.02
C LEU A 310 2.39 -9.46 17.38
N TYR A 311 1.80 -8.28 17.57
CA TYR A 311 2.57 -7.09 17.95
C TYR A 311 3.25 -7.26 19.32
N GLU A 312 2.54 -7.75 20.35
CA GLU A 312 3.15 -7.99 21.66
C GLU A 312 4.13 -9.17 21.62
N LYS A 313 3.86 -10.25 20.87
CA LYS A 313 4.83 -11.35 20.66
C LYS A 313 6.14 -10.83 20.07
N LEU A 314 6.07 -10.04 19.00
CA LEU A 314 7.27 -9.46 18.37
C LEU A 314 8.04 -8.55 19.32
N LYS A 315 7.36 -7.87 20.24
CA LYS A 315 7.98 -6.99 21.23
C LYS A 315 8.64 -7.80 22.36
N GLU A 316 7.98 -8.85 22.86
CA GLU A 316 8.51 -9.78 23.86
C GLU A 316 9.74 -10.53 23.33
N ASP A 317 9.70 -10.96 22.07
CA ASP A 317 10.81 -11.65 21.40
C ASP A 317 11.94 -10.71 20.95
N HIS A 318 11.84 -9.41 21.24
CA HIS A 318 12.76 -8.36 20.78
C HIS A 318 12.95 -8.32 19.24
N LYS A 319 11.92 -8.71 18.48
CA LYS A 319 11.91 -8.74 17.00
C LYS A 319 11.22 -7.53 16.37
N LEU A 320 10.43 -6.78 17.13
CA LEU A 320 9.68 -5.64 16.62
C LEU A 320 10.60 -4.56 15.99
N GLU A 321 11.76 -4.29 16.60
CA GLU A 321 12.73 -3.33 16.04
C GLU A 321 13.36 -3.82 14.74
N ASN A 322 13.58 -5.13 14.59
CA ASN A 322 14.04 -5.70 13.33
C ASN A 322 12.97 -5.54 12.25
N LEU A 323 11.69 -5.77 12.56
CA LEU A 323 10.59 -5.57 11.61
C LEU A 323 10.50 -4.11 11.16
N LYS A 324 10.64 -3.15 12.08
CA LYS A 324 10.73 -1.72 11.74
C LYS A 324 11.91 -1.45 10.82
N LYS A 325 13.08 -2.02 11.12
CA LYS A 325 14.28 -1.87 10.29
C LYS A 325 14.07 -2.45 8.88
N VAL A 326 13.46 -3.63 8.75
CA VAL A 326 13.08 -4.22 7.46
C VAL A 326 12.22 -3.26 6.66
N TYR A 327 11.13 -2.75 7.25
CA TYR A 327 10.23 -1.81 6.56
C TYR A 327 10.96 -0.52 6.12
N HIS A 328 11.83 0.03 6.97
CA HIS A 328 12.59 1.24 6.64
C HIS A 328 13.62 1.01 5.53
N LEU A 329 14.36 -0.11 5.57
CA LEU A 329 15.31 -0.51 4.52
C LEU A 329 14.62 -0.65 3.17
N LEU A 330 13.46 -1.32 3.13
CA LEU A 330 12.68 -1.50 1.91
C LEU A 330 12.17 -0.17 1.36
N ASN A 331 11.59 0.70 2.20
CA ASN A 331 11.19 2.04 1.76
C ASN A 331 12.36 2.85 1.20
N TYR A 332 13.54 2.76 1.83
CA TYR A 332 14.72 3.45 1.33
C TYR A 332 15.17 2.85 -0.02
N ALA A 333 15.15 1.53 -0.18
CA ALA A 333 15.51 0.83 -1.41
C ALA A 333 14.57 1.10 -2.61
N ARG A 334 13.38 1.64 -2.36
CA ARG A 334 12.46 2.13 -3.41
C ARG A 334 12.90 3.48 -3.99
N ASN A 335 13.73 4.24 -3.29
CA ASN A 335 14.24 5.52 -3.77
C ASN A 335 15.26 5.31 -4.90
N LYS A 336 14.91 5.76 -6.12
CA LYS A 336 15.77 5.60 -7.31
C LYS A 336 16.93 6.61 -7.36
N LEU A 337 16.98 7.59 -6.47
CA LEU A 337 18.18 8.41 -6.26
C LEU A 337 19.37 7.62 -5.71
N ILE A 338 19.09 6.46 -5.10
CA ILE A 338 20.12 5.55 -4.63
C ILE A 338 20.57 4.70 -5.82
N ILE A 339 21.87 4.57 -6.00
CA ILE A 339 22.43 3.71 -7.06
C ILE A 339 21.95 2.26 -6.89
N ASP A 340 21.69 1.58 -8.01
CA ASP A 340 21.05 0.26 -8.02
C ASP A 340 21.78 -0.78 -7.15
N SER A 341 23.13 -0.74 -7.11
CA SER A 341 23.91 -1.65 -6.27
C SER A 341 23.62 -1.50 -4.77
N ASP A 342 23.35 -0.27 -4.31
CA ASP A 342 23.04 -0.04 -2.90
C ASP A 342 21.57 -0.36 -2.61
N ARG A 343 20.68 -0.15 -3.58
CA ARG A 343 19.27 -0.60 -3.48
C ARG A 343 19.17 -2.12 -3.34
N ILE A 344 20.03 -2.88 -4.02
CA ILE A 344 20.11 -4.34 -3.88
C ILE A 344 20.59 -4.72 -2.47
N LYS A 345 21.71 -4.13 -2.00
CA LYS A 345 22.22 -4.41 -0.64
C LYS A 345 21.20 -4.14 0.46
N LEU A 346 20.43 -3.05 0.34
CA LEU A 346 19.37 -2.70 1.30
C LEU A 346 18.26 -3.75 1.31
N ARG A 347 17.87 -4.27 0.14
CA ARG A 347 16.90 -5.36 0.00
C ARG A 347 17.43 -6.67 0.58
N ASP A 348 18.68 -6.99 0.30
CA ASP A 348 19.33 -8.20 0.84
C ASP A 348 19.41 -8.14 2.37
N GLU A 349 19.83 -7.01 2.94
CA GLU A 349 19.85 -6.80 4.40
C GLU A 349 18.45 -6.92 5.01
N ALA A 350 17.43 -6.35 4.36
CA ALA A 350 16.05 -6.47 4.79
C ALA A 350 15.56 -7.93 4.77
N TYR A 351 15.90 -8.70 3.73
CA TYR A 351 15.52 -10.10 3.62
C TYR A 351 16.19 -10.97 4.70
N GLU A 352 17.50 -10.77 4.95
CA GLU A 352 18.22 -11.50 6.00
C GLU A 352 17.68 -11.21 7.40
N LEU A 353 17.30 -9.96 7.68
CA LEU A 353 16.63 -9.59 8.92
C LEU A 353 15.26 -10.26 9.04
N LEU A 354 14.48 -10.28 7.95
CA LEU A 354 13.13 -10.85 7.91
C LEU A 354 13.11 -12.37 8.17
N LYS A 355 14.12 -13.12 7.70
CA LYS A 355 14.26 -14.56 7.97
C LYS A 355 14.22 -14.91 9.46
N GLY A 356 14.68 -13.98 10.32
CA GLY A 356 14.69 -14.16 11.76
C GLY A 356 13.42 -13.70 12.49
N ILE A 357 12.34 -13.38 11.77
CA ILE A 357 11.07 -12.85 12.30
C ILE A 357 9.93 -13.76 11.82
N GLU A 358 9.03 -14.16 12.72
CA GLU A 358 7.83 -14.93 12.37
C GLU A 358 6.61 -14.00 12.37
N ILE A 359 6.00 -13.78 11.20
CA ILE A 359 4.89 -12.83 11.02
C ILE A 359 3.60 -13.54 10.55
N VAL A 360 3.71 -14.68 9.84
CA VAL A 360 2.59 -15.50 9.33
C VAL A 360 2.71 -16.97 9.73
#